data_AF-A0A952I1A7-F1
#
_entry.id   AF-A0A952I1A7-F1
#
_cell.length_a   1.000
_cell.length_b   1.000
_cell.length_c   1.000
_cell.angle_alpha   90.00
_cell.angle_beta   90.00
_cell.angle_gamma   90.00
#
_symmetry.space_group_name_H-M   'P 1'
#
loop_
_entity.id
_entity.type
_entity.pdbx_description
1 polymer ?
#
loop_
_entity_poly.entity_id
_entity_poly.type
_entity_poly.pdbx_seq_one_letter_code
_entity_poly.pdbx_strand_id
1 'polypeptide(L)' 'MGRTIKLIDLSTQERIALEEGYSRSKSPVFSKRCHIILLKSQQRSSKEIGKILSITDQAVNHWVKRYQKDG' A
#
# COMPACT_ATOMS: atom_id res chain seq x y z
N MET A 1 14.85 19.27 4.95
CA MET A 1 14.97 17.81 5.13
C MET A 1 13.80 17.11 4.43
N GLY A 2 13.85 16.98 3.10
CA GLY A 2 12.79 16.31 2.34
C GLY A 2 12.83 14.81 2.60
N ARG A 3 11.80 14.26 3.22
CA ARG A 3 11.67 12.80 3.38
C ARG A 3 11.52 12.20 1.98
N THR A 4 12.58 11.59 1.47
CA THR A 4 12.53 10.84 0.20
C THR A 4 11.44 9.78 0.32
N ILE A 5 10.39 9.93 -0.48
CA ILE A 5 9.30 8.96 -0.55
C ILE A 5 9.92 7.72 -1.19
N LYS A 6 10.09 6.65 -0.40
CA LYS A 6 10.45 5.33 -0.92
C LYS A 6 9.29 4.88 -1.82
N LEU A 7 9.45 5.15 -3.11
CA LEU A 7 8.61 4.66 -4.17
C LEU A 7 8.79 3.15 -4.24
N ILE A 8 7.67 2.44 -4.15
CA ILE A 8 7.63 1.04 -4.58
C ILE A 8 7.33 1.13 -6.06
N ASP A 9 8.32 0.81 -6.89
CA ASP A 9 8.12 0.62 -8.32
C ASP A 9 7.36 -0.69 -8.48
N LEU A 10 6.03 -0.61 -8.40
CA LEU A 10 5.17 -1.75 -8.71
C LEU A 10 5.15 -1.89 -10.22
N SER A 11 5.57 -3.05 -10.70
CA SER A 11 5.35 -3.45 -12.08
C SER A 11 3.85 -3.48 -12.39
N THR A 12 3.50 -3.30 -13.66
CA THR A 12 2.10 -3.33 -14.11
C THR A 12 1.39 -4.62 -13.66
N GLN A 13 2.10 -5.74 -13.63
CA GLN A 13 1.58 -7.03 -13.16
C GLN A 13 1.25 -7.02 -11.66
N GLU A 14 2.10 -6.42 -10.83
CA GLU A 14 1.87 -6.32 -9.38
C GLU A 14 0.69 -5.41 -9.07
N ARG A 15 0.53 -4.31 -9.82
CA ARG A 15 -0.66 -3.45 -9.76
C ARG A 15 -1.93 -4.21 -10.07
N ILE A 16 -1.95 -4.96 -11.18
CA ILE A 16 -3.11 -5.76 -11.58
C ILE A 16 -3.42 -6.81 -10.51
N ALA A 17 -2.41 -7.51 -9.99
CA ALA A 17 -2.59 -8.50 -8.92
C ALA A 17 -3.14 -7.88 -7.63
N LEU A 18 -2.71 -6.66 -7.28
CA LEU A 18 -3.23 -5.92 -6.12
C LEU A 18 -4.64 -5.39 -6.35
N GLU A 19 -4.99 -4.95 -7.56
CA GLU A 19 -6.36 -4.55 -7.92
C GLU A 19 -7.31 -5.74 -7.94
N GLU A 20 -6.90 -6.87 -8.52
CA GLU A 20 -7.65 -8.12 -8.44
C GLU A 20 -7.77 -8.60 -7.01
N GLY A 21 -6.70 -8.53 -6.21
CA GLY A 21 -6.72 -8.85 -4.80
C GLY A 21 -7.65 -7.93 -4.00
N TYR A 22 -7.65 -6.64 -4.29
CA TYR A 22 -8.57 -5.67 -3.69
C TYR A 22 -10.03 -5.97 -4.04
N SER A 23 -10.31 -6.27 -5.31
CA SER A 23 -11.66 -6.51 -5.84
C SER A 23 -12.22 -7.88 -5.46
N ARG A 24 -11.38 -8.93 -5.50
CA ARG A 24 -11.78 -10.33 -5.20
C ARG A 24 -11.68 -10.69 -3.72
N SER A 25 -11.01 -9.89 -2.89
CA SER A 25 -10.84 -10.25 -1.48
C SER A 25 -12.14 -10.11 -0.69
N LYS A 26 -12.57 -11.21 -0.07
CA LYS A 26 -13.65 -11.23 0.93
C LYS A 26 -13.22 -10.64 2.29
N SER A 27 -11.92 -10.45 2.50
CA SER A 27 -11.39 -9.94 3.77
C SER A 27 -11.20 -8.42 3.71
N PRO A 28 -11.90 -7.64 4.55
CA PRO A 28 -11.75 -6.18 4.59
C PRO A 28 -10.34 -5.75 4.98
N VAL A 29 -9.61 -6.60 5.71
CA VAL A 29 -8.22 -6.35 6.07
C VAL A 29 -7.31 -6.51 4.85
N PHE A 30 -7.53 -7.54 4.03
CA PHE A 30 -6.73 -7.75 2.82
C PHE A 30 -6.98 -6.65 1.79
N SER A 31 -8.24 -6.28 1.57
CA SER A 31 -8.63 -5.17 0.70
C SER A 31 -7.91 -3.87 1.09
N LYS A 32 -7.92 -3.50 2.38
CA LYS A 32 -7.17 -2.32 2.86
C LYS A 32 -5.66 -2.42 2.59
N ARG A 33 -5.05 -3.60 2.73
CA ARG A 33 -3.61 -3.80 2.45
C ARG A 33 -3.27 -3.57 0.99
N CYS A 34 -4.05 -4.16 0.08
CA CYS A 34 -3.86 -3.95 -1.36
C CYS A 34 -3.98 -2.47 -1.71
N HIS A 35 -4.98 -1.79 -1.13
CA HIS A 35 -5.18 -0.36 -1.33
C HIS A 35 -4.00 0.49 -0.80
N ILE A 36 -3.42 0.14 0.35
CA ILE A 36 -2.21 0.79 0.89
C ILE A 36 -1.05 0.71 -0.09
N ILE A 37 -0.78 -0.48 -0.63
CA ILE A 37 0.37 -0.72 -1.53
C ILE A 37 0.16 0.01 -2.86
N LEU A 38 -1.06 -0.04 -3.41
CA LEU A 38 -1.47 0.72 -4.61
C LEU A 38 -1.22 2.22 -4.43
N LEU A 39 -1.69 2.81 -3.33
CA LEU A 39 -1.48 4.23 -3.04
C LEU A 39 0.02 4.55 -2.83
N LYS A 40 0.79 3.62 -2.27
CA LYS A 40 2.22 3.81 -2.05
C LYS A 40 3.00 3.87 -3.37
N SER A 41 2.61 3.07 -4.36
CA SER A 41 3.15 3.14 -5.72
C SER A 41 2.77 4.42 -6.44
N GLN A 42 1.62 5.03 -6.12
CA GLN A 42 1.21 6.35 -6.63
C GLN A 42 1.99 7.51 -6.00
N GLN A 43 3.16 7.27 -5.41
CA GLN A 43 4.02 8.33 -4.87
C GLN A 43 3.40 9.08 -3.67
N ARG A 44 2.37 8.52 -3.02
CA ARG A 44 1.72 9.12 -1.84
C ARG A 44 2.54 8.90 -0.58
N SER A 45 2.51 9.86 0.34
CA SER A 45 3.15 9.71 1.65
C SER A 45 2.35 8.79 2.55
N SER A 46 3.01 8.03 3.43
CA SER A 46 2.34 7.13 4.38
C SER A 46 1.33 7.86 5.27
N LYS A 47 1.59 9.15 5.55
CA LYS A 47 0.65 10.01 6.29
C LYS A 47 -0.62 10.31 5.50
N GLU A 48 -0.51 10.53 4.20
CA GLU A 48 -1.67 10.79 3.34
C GLU A 48 -2.50 9.52 3.17
N ILE A 49 -1.83 8.38 2.96
CA ILE A 49 -2.49 7.07 2.89
C ILE A 49 -3.24 6.79 4.19
N GLY A 50 -2.62 7.06 5.34
CA GLY A 50 -3.27 6.93 6.64
C GLY A 50 -4.52 7.80 6.78
N LYS A 51 -4.48 9.03 6.28
CA LYS A 51 -5.67 9.91 6.26
C LYS A 51 -6.77 9.40 5.32
N ILE A 52 -6.42 8.89 4.15
CA ILE A 52 -7.39 8.37 3.16
C ILE A 52 -8.11 7.13 3.70
N LEU A 53 -7.35 6.23 4.36
CA LEU A 53 -7.86 4.95 4.86
C LEU A 53 -8.29 5.00 6.33
N SER A 54 -8.21 6.17 6.97
CA SER A 54 -8.45 6.36 8.41
C SER A 54 -7.66 5.37 9.28
N ILE A 55 -6.39 5.15 8.95
CA ILE A 55 -5.45 4.32 9.71
C ILE A 55 -4.19 5.11 10.07
N THR A 56 -3.43 4.59 11.05
CA THR A 56 -2.16 5.20 11.43
C THR A 56 -1.10 5.02 10.35
N ASP A 57 -0.19 5.98 10.22
CA ASP A 57 0.95 5.89 9.30
C ASP A 57 1.88 4.71 9.66
N GLN A 58 1.89 4.31 10.93
CA GLN A 58 2.59 3.11 11.41
C GLN A 58 2.01 1.83 10.78
N ALA A 59 0.68 1.70 10.70
CA ALA A 59 0.04 0.56 10.05
C ALA A 59 0.39 0.51 8.56
N VAL A 60 0.38 1.66 7.89
CA VAL A 60 0.80 1.79 6.48
C VAL A 60 2.25 1.32 6.30
N ASN A 61 3.17 1.82 7.13
CA ASN A 61 4.58 1.43 7.06
C ASN A 61 4.80 -0.04 7.38
N HIS A 62 4.04 -0.61 8.32
CA HIS A 62 4.09 -2.02 8.65
C HIS A 62 3.71 -2.89 7.44
N TRP A 63 2.62 -2.56 6.75
CA TRP A 63 2.18 -3.30 5.57
C TRP A 63 3.16 -3.19 4.41
N VAL A 64 3.68 -1.99 4.15
CA VAL A 64 4.71 -1.77 3.13
C VAL A 64 5.97 -2.59 3.43
N LYS A 65 6.44 -2.57 4.69
CA LYS A 65 7.61 -3.34 5.11
C LYS A 65 7.38 -4.84 5.01
N ARG A 66 6.17 -5.30 5.33
CA ARG A 66 5.79 -6.71 5.21
C ARG A 66 5.79 -7.15 3.74
N TYR A 67 5.20 -6.35 2.86
CA TYR A 67 5.19 -6.65 1.42
C TYR A 67 6.60 -6.73 0.83
N GLN A 68 7.49 -5.79 1.18
CA GLN A 68 8.91 -5.85 0.77
C GLN A 68 9.68 -7.05 1.32
N LYS A 69 9.23 -7.65 2.43
CA LYS A 69 9.90 -8.78 3.08
C LYS A 69 9.38 -10.13 2.62
N ASP A 70 8.07 -10.26 2.43
CA ASP A 70 7.41 -11.53 2.09
C ASP A 70 7.36 -11.80 0.59
N GLY A 71 7.32 -10.76 -0.28
CA GLY A 71 7.18 -10.93 -1.74
C GLY A 71 5.80 -11.45 -2.13
#